data_AF-A0AA96TLD2-F1
#
_entry.id   AF-A0AA96TLD2-F1
#
_cell.length_a   1.000
_cell.length_b   1.000
_cell.length_c   1.000
_cell.angle_alpha   90.00
_cell.angle_beta   90.00
_cell.angle_gamma   90.00
#
_symmetry.space_group_name_H-M   'P 1'
#
loop_
_entity.id
_entity.type
_entity.pdbx_description
1 polymer ?
#
loop_
_entity_poly.entity_id
_entity_poly.type
_entity_poly.pdbx_seq_one_letter_code
_entity_poly.pdbx_strand_id
1 'polypeptide(L)'
;MTASGFVKSYRDPHRAIAARAHRKWLAALNSGVRVPELRSAGPLRLVFEHLGNRQAGPIDLGVLARALGRIHGAAYIEQLHAARLDVPFTSPSGLVIDDFVSSRRELLDRTVVVKFDETGCV
;
A
#
# COMPACT_ATOMS: atom_id res chain seq x y z
N MET A 1 -21.94 7.22 -20.13
CA MET A 1 -21.06 6.03 -20.30
C MET A 1 -20.34 5.78 -19.00
N THR A 2 -20.68 4.72 -18.28
CA THR A 2 -19.98 4.32 -17.05
C THR A 2 -18.61 3.80 -17.43
N ALA A 3 -17.56 4.58 -17.18
CA ALA A 3 -16.18 4.13 -17.37
C ALA A 3 -15.99 2.80 -16.62
N SER A 4 -15.57 1.76 -17.34
CA SER A 4 -15.30 0.43 -16.78
C SER A 4 -14.34 0.59 -15.61
N GLY A 5 -14.73 0.11 -14.42
CA GLY A 5 -13.90 0.21 -13.23
C GLY A 5 -12.57 -0.53 -13.37
N PHE A 6 -11.57 -0.12 -12.59
CA PHE A 6 -10.31 -0.84 -12.47
C PHE A 6 -10.43 -1.99 -11.47
N VAL A 7 -10.18 -3.23 -11.92
CA VAL A 7 -10.35 -4.42 -11.09
C VAL A 7 -9.01 -4.89 -10.51
N LYS A 8 -8.92 -4.97 -9.18
CA LYS A 8 -7.85 -5.70 -8.49
C LYS A 8 -8.35 -7.07 -8.06
N SER A 9 -7.69 -8.12 -8.54
CA SER A 9 -7.96 -9.51 -8.14
C SER A 9 -6.94 -9.99 -7.12
N TYR A 10 -7.40 -10.75 -6.13
CA TYR A 10 -6.61 -11.30 -5.05
C TYR A 10 -6.78 -12.82 -5.04
N ARG A 11 -5.71 -13.53 -4.66
CA ARG A 11 -5.75 -14.99 -4.46
C ARG A 11 -6.26 -15.38 -3.07
N ASP A 12 -6.27 -14.42 -2.15
CA ASP A 12 -6.59 -14.60 -0.73
C ASP A 12 -7.62 -13.53 -0.32
N PRO A 13 -8.76 -13.93 0.27
CA PRO A 13 -9.78 -12.99 0.70
C PRO A 13 -9.34 -12.06 1.83
N HIS A 14 -8.41 -12.49 2.69
CA HIS A 14 -7.88 -11.64 3.75
C HIS A 14 -7.13 -10.43 3.16
N ARG A 15 -6.41 -10.62 2.05
CA ARG A 15 -5.75 -9.51 1.34
C ARG A 15 -6.74 -8.52 0.72
N ALA A 16 -7.87 -9.00 0.20
CA ALA A 16 -8.91 -8.11 -0.33
C ALA A 16 -9.56 -7.29 0.81
N ILE A 17 -9.81 -7.91 1.96
CA ILE A 17 -10.33 -7.23 3.16
C ILE A 17 -9.33 -6.18 3.66
N ALA A 18 -8.05 -6.54 3.78
CA ALA A 18 -6.99 -5.63 4.21
C ALA A 18 -6.84 -4.44 3.24
N ALA A 19 -6.79 -4.69 1.93
CA ALA A 19 -6.70 -3.63 0.92
C ALA A 19 -7.88 -2.65 0.99
N ARG A 20 -9.10 -3.16 1.22
CA ARG A 20 -10.29 -2.33 1.43
C ARG A 20 -10.17 -1.47 2.70
N ALA A 21 -9.69 -2.05 3.80
CA ALA A 21 -9.50 -1.33 5.06
C ALA A 21 -8.43 -0.24 4.93
N HIS A 22 -7.28 -0.54 4.31
CA HIS A 22 -6.23 0.45 4.03
C HIS A 22 -6.73 1.58 3.13
N ARG A 23 -7.49 1.28 2.07
CA ARG A 23 -8.09 2.33 1.23
C ARG A 23 -9.03 3.22 2.03
N LYS A 24 -9.87 2.64 2.89
CA LYS A 24 -10.80 3.41 3.74
C LYS A 24 -10.01 4.34 4.67
N TRP A 25 -8.94 3.83 5.29
CA TRP A 25 -8.06 4.63 6.15
C TRP A 25 -7.38 5.77 5.37
N LEU A 26 -6.76 5.48 4.22
CA LEU A 26 -6.13 6.49 3.37
C LEU A 26 -7.11 7.59 2.91
N ALA A 27 -8.34 7.21 2.55
CA ALA A 27 -9.37 8.16 2.12
C ALA A 27 -9.90 9.03 3.28
N ALA A 28 -9.73 8.57 4.53
CA ALA A 28 -10.10 9.33 5.72
C ALA A 28 -8.98 10.28 6.19
N LEU A 29 -7.75 10.12 5.70
CA LEU A 29 -6.69 11.09 5.90
C LEU A 29 -7.04 12.35 5.11
N ASN A 30 -7.26 13.47 5.79
CA ASN A 30 -7.54 14.79 5.19
C ASN A 30 -6.32 15.39 4.45
N SER A 31 -5.60 14.56 3.69
CA SER A 31 -4.35 14.87 2.99
C SER A 31 -4.52 15.79 1.77
N GLY A 32 -5.76 16.01 1.32
CA GLY A 32 -6.05 16.71 0.07
C GLY A 32 -5.56 15.97 -1.18
N VAL A 33 -5.18 14.68 -1.06
CA VAL A 33 -4.86 13.80 -2.19
C VAL A 33 -6.06 12.91 -2.46
N ARG A 34 -6.46 12.84 -3.74
CA ARG A 34 -7.61 12.04 -4.17
C ARG A 34 -7.26 10.56 -4.19
N VAL A 35 -7.96 9.77 -3.39
CA VAL A 35 -7.88 8.30 -3.39
C VAL A 35 -9.02 7.74 -4.27
N PRO A 36 -8.75 6.80 -5.20
CA PRO A 36 -9.79 6.20 -6.04
C PRO A 36 -10.97 5.68 -5.22
N GLU A 37 -12.18 5.92 -5.70
CA GLU A 37 -13.39 5.38 -5.09
C GLU A 37 -13.45 3.85 -5.26
N LEU A 38 -13.87 3.15 -4.21
CA LEU A 38 -14.19 1.73 -4.29
C LEU A 38 -15.66 1.61 -4.69
N ARG A 39 -15.92 1.15 -5.91
CA ARG A 39 -17.27 1.04 -6.48
C ARG A 39 -17.96 -0.26 -6.08
N SER A 40 -17.21 -1.35 -5.98
CA SER A 40 -17.74 -2.65 -5.55
C SER A 40 -16.63 -3.48 -4.89
N ALA A 41 -17.02 -4.35 -3.96
CA ALA A 41 -16.13 -5.25 -3.25
C ALA A 41 -16.75 -6.64 -3.17
N GLY A 42 -16.01 -7.64 -3.64
CA GLY A 42 -16.27 -9.07 -3.42
C GLY A 42 -15.13 -9.72 -2.62
N PRO A 43 -15.24 -11.03 -2.33
CA PRO A 43 -14.28 -11.73 -1.48
C PRO A 43 -12.87 -11.75 -2.08
N LEU A 44 -12.72 -11.83 -3.41
CA LEU A 44 -11.43 -11.91 -4.10
C LEU A 44 -11.20 -10.78 -5.10
N ARG A 45 -12.14 -9.84 -5.23
CA ARG A 45 -12.08 -8.78 -6.25
C ARG A 45 -12.55 -7.46 -5.68
N LEU A 46 -11.79 -6.40 -5.94
CA LEU A 46 -12.16 -5.03 -5.63
C LEU A 46 -12.23 -4.24 -6.93
N VAL A 47 -13.34 -3.53 -7.15
CA VAL A 47 -13.58 -2.70 -8.32
C VAL A 47 -13.46 -1.24 -7.92
N PHE A 48 -12.42 -0.58 -8.42
CA PHE A 48 -12.15 0.82 -8.19
C PHE A 48 -12.63 1.69 -9.35
N GLU A 49 -12.76 2.97 -9.08
CA GLU A 49 -12.77 3.99 -10.12
C GLU A 49 -11.51 3.90 -10.99
N HIS A 50 -11.67 4.07 -12.31
CA HIS A 50 -10.57 4.15 -13.25
C HIS A 50 -10.06 5.60 -13.36
N LEU A 51 -8.80 5.85 -13.00
CA LEU A 51 -8.21 7.19 -13.01
C LEU A 51 -7.43 7.46 -14.30
N GLY A 52 -8.12 7.95 -15.32
CA GLY A 52 -7.52 8.33 -16.60
C GLY A 52 -6.78 7.17 -17.29
N ASN A 53 -6.15 7.45 -18.43
CA ASN A 53 -5.50 6.43 -19.26
C ASN A 53 -3.97 6.61 -19.36
N ARG A 54 -3.39 7.54 -18.58
CA ARG A 54 -1.97 7.89 -18.63
C ARG A 54 -1.28 7.49 -17.33
N GLN A 55 -0.25 6.66 -17.43
CA GLN A 55 0.65 6.41 -16.32
C GLN A 55 1.59 7.61 -16.13
N ALA A 56 1.95 7.88 -14.87
CA ALA A 56 2.89 8.95 -14.56
C ALA A 56 4.27 8.63 -15.15
N GLY A 57 4.89 9.63 -15.79
CA GLY A 57 6.24 9.56 -16.32
C GLY A 57 7.23 10.40 -15.51
N PRO A 58 8.50 10.51 -15.96
CA PRO A 58 9.53 11.28 -15.25
C PRO A 58 9.14 12.74 -14.97
N ILE A 59 8.39 13.38 -15.87
CA ILE A 59 7.92 14.77 -15.71
C ILE A 59 6.94 14.93 -14.54
N ASP A 60 6.26 13.86 -14.12
CA ASP A 60 5.26 13.87 -13.06
C ASP A 60 5.87 13.63 -11.67
N LEU A 61 7.16 13.29 -11.57
CA LEU A 61 7.80 12.89 -10.31
C LEU A 61 7.65 13.94 -9.22
N GLY A 62 7.78 15.23 -9.55
CA GLY A 62 7.56 16.30 -8.57
C GLY A 62 6.13 16.38 -8.04
N VAL A 63 5.14 16.07 -8.88
CA VAL A 63 3.72 16.00 -8.47
C VAL A 63 3.49 14.77 -7.59
N LEU A 64 4.04 13.63 -7.96
CA LEU A 64 3.95 12.39 -7.18
C LEU A 64 4.60 12.54 -5.80
N ALA A 65 5.81 13.12 -5.74
CA ALA A 65 6.51 13.37 -4.48
C ALA A 65 5.70 14.26 -3.54
N ARG A 66 5.08 15.33 -4.06
CA ARG A 66 4.19 16.19 -3.27
C ARG A 66 2.93 15.46 -2.79
N ALA A 67 2.34 14.58 -3.60
CA ALA A 67 1.20 13.79 -3.19
C ALA A 67 1.57 12.81 -2.07
N LEU A 68 2.69 12.10 -2.21
CA LEU A 68 3.21 11.22 -1.16
C LEU A 68 3.51 11.98 0.13
N GLY A 69 4.19 13.13 0.03
CA GLY A 69 4.49 13.97 1.19
C GLY A 69 3.23 14.44 1.93
N ARG A 70 2.17 14.82 1.20
CA ARG A 70 0.89 15.21 1.82
C ARG A 70 0.19 14.06 2.53
N ILE A 71 0.15 12.87 1.91
CA ILE A 71 -0.42 11.68 2.55
C ILE A 71 0.37 11.32 3.82
N HIS A 72 1.70 11.29 3.75
CA HIS A 72 2.54 10.99 4.90
C HIS A 72 2.41 12.03 6.01
N GLY A 73 2.42 13.32 5.66
CA GLY A 73 2.24 14.41 6.63
C GLY A 73 0.90 14.29 7.37
N ALA A 74 -0.20 14.06 6.63
CA ALA A 74 -1.51 13.84 7.24
C ALA A 74 -1.53 12.60 8.13
N ALA A 75 -0.99 11.47 7.66
CA ALA A 75 -0.93 10.24 8.46
C ALA A 75 -0.12 10.43 9.76
N TYR A 76 1.02 11.13 9.69
CA TYR A 76 1.87 11.42 10.83
C TYR A 76 1.15 12.30 11.86
N ILE A 77 0.60 13.43 11.42
CA ILE A 77 -0.11 14.39 12.28
C ILE A 77 -1.27 13.70 13.00
N GLU A 78 -2.10 12.95 12.26
CA GLU A 78 -3.32 12.37 12.80
C GLU A 78 -3.04 11.19 13.75
N GLN A 79 -2.13 10.28 13.38
CA GLN A 79 -2.06 8.96 14.04
C GLN A 79 -0.64 8.40 14.16
N LEU A 80 0.17 8.50 13.11
CA LEU A 80 1.42 7.74 13.00
C LEU A 80 2.61 8.35 13.73
N HIS A 81 2.51 9.55 14.30
CA HIS A 81 3.57 10.11 15.14
C HIS A 81 3.86 9.25 16.38
N ALA A 82 2.88 8.47 16.84
CA ALA A 82 3.01 7.52 17.94
C ALA A 82 3.39 6.10 17.49
N ALA A 83 3.43 5.83 16.19
CA ALA A 83 3.71 4.50 15.66
C ALA A 83 5.21 4.17 15.79
N ARG A 84 5.49 2.98 16.31
CA ARG A 84 6.83 2.39 16.26
C ARG A 84 6.97 1.55 15.00
N LEU A 85 8.15 1.55 14.38
CA LEU A 85 8.38 0.83 13.13
C LEU A 85 8.61 -0.67 13.30
N ASP A 86 8.95 -1.10 14.52
CA ASP A 86 9.32 -2.47 14.87
C ASP A 86 8.18 -3.29 15.47
N VAL A 87 6.99 -2.69 15.63
CA VAL A 87 5.79 -3.39 16.10
C VAL A 87 4.57 -2.97 15.27
N PRO A 88 3.56 -3.83 15.12
CA PRO A 88 2.33 -3.45 14.42
C PRO A 88 1.66 -2.26 15.10
N PHE A 89 1.09 -1.37 14.29
CA PHE A 89 0.33 -0.21 14.76
C PHE A 89 -1.17 -0.43 14.52
N THR A 90 -1.98 -0.25 15.56
CA THR A 90 -3.44 -0.28 15.45
C THR A 90 -3.98 1.14 15.41
N SER A 91 -4.60 1.53 14.31
CA SER A 91 -5.25 2.83 14.17
C SER A 91 -6.49 2.94 15.07
N PRO A 92 -6.97 4.16 15.37
CA PRO A 92 -8.23 4.36 16.09
C PRO A 92 -9.46 3.70 15.40
N SER A 93 -9.39 3.48 14.09
CA SER A 93 -10.43 2.78 13.34
C SER A 93 -10.29 1.25 13.38
N GLY A 94 -9.36 0.72 14.17
CA GLY A 94 -9.04 -0.71 14.27
C GLY A 94 -8.25 -1.27 13.09
N LEU A 95 -7.71 -0.43 12.19
CA LEU A 95 -6.85 -0.93 11.12
C LEU A 95 -5.49 -1.29 11.71
N VAL A 96 -5.05 -2.53 11.51
CA VAL A 96 -3.68 -2.93 11.83
C VAL A 96 -2.79 -2.62 10.62
N ILE A 97 -1.76 -1.83 10.85
CA ILE A 97 -0.65 -1.61 9.93
C ILE A 97 0.51 -2.46 10.45
N ASP A 98 0.94 -3.44 9.67
CA ASP A 98 2.02 -4.34 10.05
C ASP A 98 3.32 -3.58 10.32
N ASP A 99 4.19 -4.19 11.13
CA ASP A 99 5.51 -3.65 11.38
C ASP A 99 6.38 -3.68 10.11
N PHE A 100 7.30 -2.73 10.01
CA PHE A 100 8.15 -2.59 8.83
C PHE A 100 9.37 -3.54 8.87
N VAL A 101 9.82 -3.90 10.06
CA VAL A 101 11.11 -4.56 10.28
C VAL A 101 11.05 -6.05 9.96
N SER A 102 10.02 -6.76 10.44
CA SER A 102 9.84 -8.21 10.29
C SER A 102 9.79 -8.61 8.82
N SER A 103 8.90 -7.98 8.04
CA SER A 103 8.78 -8.25 6.61
C SER A 103 10.08 -8.01 5.84
N ARG A 104 10.84 -6.97 6.24
CA ARG A 104 12.11 -6.65 5.60
C ARG A 104 13.20 -7.65 5.97
N ARG A 105 13.26 -8.09 7.23
CA ARG A 105 14.19 -9.13 7.70
C ARG A 105 13.94 -10.43 6.96
N GLU A 106 12.69 -10.89 6.89
CA GLU A 106 12.35 -12.10 6.14
C GLU A 106 12.79 -12.04 4.68
N LEU A 107 12.60 -10.89 4.02
CA LEU A 107 13.04 -10.69 2.64
C LEU A 107 14.56 -10.74 2.51
N LEU A 108 15.29 -10.08 3.42
CA LEU A 108 16.75 -10.08 3.44
C LEU A 108 17.30 -11.48 3.70
N ASP A 109 16.75 -12.21 4.67
CA ASP A 109 17.15 -13.58 5.00
C ASP A 109 16.95 -14.52 3.80
N ARG A 110 15.81 -14.40 3.10
CA ARG A 110 15.56 -15.16 1.86
C ARG A 110 16.51 -14.79 0.73
N THR A 111 17.00 -13.56 0.68
CA THR A 111 17.91 -13.10 -0.38
C THR A 111 19.35 -13.51 -0.10
N VAL A 112 19.77 -13.54 1.16
CA VAL A 112 21.10 -13.98 1.59
C VAL A 112 21.27 -15.49 1.38
N VAL A 113 20.21 -16.28 1.52
CA VAL A 113 20.25 -17.73 1.25
C VAL A 113 20.37 -18.08 -0.25
N VAL A 114 20.16 -17.13 -1.17
CA VAL A 114 20.23 -17.37 -2.64
C VAL A 114 21.63 -17.11 -3.25
N LYS A 115 22.66 -16.87 -2.43
CA LYS A 115 24.05 -16.86 -2.91
C LYS A 115 24.97 -17.53 -1.90
N PHE A 116 25.35 -18.77 -2.18
CA PHE A 116 26.73 -19.31 -2.22
C PHE A 116 26.62 -20.80 -2.63
N ASP A 117 26.43 -21.06 -3.93
CA ASP A 117 26.99 -22.27 -4.53
C ASP A 117 28.36 -21.89 -5.06
N GLU A 118 29.36 -22.06 -4.19
CA GLU A 118 30.76 -22.10 -4.58
C GLU A 118 30.99 -23.40 -5.37
N THR A 119 30.88 -23.34 -6.70
CA THR A 119 31.58 -24.31 -7.54
C THR A 119 33.08 -24.04 -7.43
N GLY A 120 33.71 -24.70 -6.46
CA GLY A 120 35.12 -25.03 -6.46
C GLY A 120 35.40 -26.27 -7.32
N CYS A 121 36.59 -26.30 -7.92
CA CYS A 121 37.13 -27.22 -8.95
C CYS A 121 36.64 -26.87 -10.38
N VAL A 122 37.50 -26.55 -11.34
CA VAL A 122 38.86 -27.03 -11.66
C VAL A 122 39.77 -25.87 -12.06
#